data_AF-A0A7V3X5S1-F1
#
_entry.id   AF-A0A7V3X5S1-F1
#
_cell.length_a   1.000
_cell.length_b   1.000
_cell.length_c   1.000
_cell.angle_alpha   90.00
_cell.angle_beta   90.00
_cell.angle_gamma   90.00
#
_symmetry.space_group_name_H-M   'P 1'
#
loop_
_entity.id
_entity.type
_entity.pdbx_description
1 polymer ?
#
loop_
_entity_poly.entity_id
_entity_poly.type
_entity_poly.pdbx_seq_one_letter_code
_entity_poly.pdbx_strand_id
1 'polypeptide(L)'
;VGLNLFQSAVFMFYISLGKVTGGTAPIFPLDMKIDPETVYTNPLPHVLILTAIVVGIATTSLGLALIVRIREEYDTIEEDEILAIETELVRKENQTHGESMGGRA
;
A
#
# COMPACT_ATOMS: atom_id res chain seq x y z
N VAL A 1 0.20 3.63 8.48
CA VAL A 1 1.22 4.71 8.58
C VAL A 1 2.63 4.21 8.25
N GLY A 2 3.12 3.13 8.84
CA GLY A 2 4.48 2.60 8.58
C GLY A 2 4.78 2.33 7.10
N LEU A 3 3.81 1.80 6.35
CA LEU A 3 3.94 1.56 4.90
C LEU A 3 4.20 2.86 4.11
N ASN A 4 3.51 3.96 4.45
CA ASN A 4 3.71 5.26 3.80
C ASN A 4 5.08 5.87 4.10
N LEU A 5 5.58 5.67 5.32
CA LEU A 5 6.93 6.11 5.70
C LEU A 5 7.99 5.35 4.90
N PHE A 6 7.83 4.04 4.78
CA PHE A 6 8.72 3.19 3.99
C PHE A 6 8.71 3.59 2.50
N GLN A 7 7.53 3.80 1.91
CA GLN A 7 7.40 4.28 0.54
C GLN A 7 8.15 5.60 0.31
N SER A 8 7.96 6.57 1.21
CA SER A 8 8.63 7.87 1.12
C SER A 8 10.16 7.75 1.18
N ALA A 9 10.68 6.86 2.04
CA ALA A 9 12.11 6.58 2.13
C ALA A 9 12.66 5.95 0.83
N VAL A 10 11.95 4.98 0.25
CA VAL A 10 12.32 4.35 -1.02
C VAL A 10 12.31 5.36 -2.16
N PHE A 11 11.34 6.28 -2.20
CA PHE A 11 11.28 7.33 -3.21
C PHE A 11 12.50 8.25 -3.14
N MET A 12 12.85 8.73 -1.94
CA MET A 12 14.04 9.57 -1.76
C MET A 12 15.32 8.84 -2.14
N PHE A 13 15.45 7.56 -1.78
CA PHE A 13 16.59 6.73 -2.16
C PHE A 13 16.74 6.65 -3.69
N TYR A 14 15.67 6.32 -4.42
CA TYR A 14 15.70 6.19 -5.88
C TYR A 14 15.92 7.52 -6.61
N ILE A 15 15.31 8.61 -6.15
CA ILE A 15 15.51 9.94 -6.74
C ILE A 15 16.97 10.37 -6.60
N SER A 16 17.59 10.08 -5.45
CA SER A 16 18.99 10.43 -5.22
C SER A 16 19.95 9.76 -6.21
N LEU A 17 19.69 8.50 -6.58
CA LEU A 17 20.46 7.76 -7.60
C LEU A 17 20.28 8.33 -9.01
N GLY A 18 19.15 8.97 -9.29
CA GLY A 18 18.84 9.53 -10.60
C GLY A 18 19.47 10.89 -10.87
N LYS A 19 19.88 11.62 -9.82
CA LYS A 19 20.34 13.02 -9.94
C LYS A 19 21.70 13.12 -10.61
N VAL A 20 21.77 13.89 -11.69
CA VAL A 20 23.02 14.27 -12.35
C VAL A 20 23.47 15.63 -11.83
N THR A 21 24.74 15.78 -11.46
CA THR A 21 25.32 17.07 -11.02
C THR A 21 25.19 18.11 -12.13
N GLY A 22 24.64 19.28 -11.82
CA GLY A 22 24.37 20.34 -12.82
C GLY A 22 23.20 20.03 -13.78
N GLY A 23 22.63 18.83 -13.75
CA GLY A 23 21.52 18.45 -14.61
C GLY A 23 20.18 19.06 -14.17
N THR A 24 19.42 19.61 -15.11
CA THR A 24 18.05 20.09 -14.88
C THR A 24 17.01 18.95 -14.94
N ALA A 25 15.74 19.23 -14.64
CA ALA A 25 14.67 18.25 -14.75
C ALA A 25 14.45 17.87 -16.23
N PRO A 26 14.14 16.59 -16.55
CA PRO A 26 14.01 16.08 -17.92
C PRO A 26 12.69 16.56 -18.58
N ILE A 27 12.57 17.86 -18.77
CA ILE A 27 11.39 18.55 -19.32
C ILE A 27 11.93 19.57 -20.33
N PHE A 28 11.48 19.45 -21.59
CA PHE A 28 11.84 20.43 -22.60
C PHE A 28 11.13 21.77 -22.35
N PRO A 29 11.79 22.90 -22.65
CA PRO A 29 11.16 24.21 -22.54
C PRO A 29 10.05 24.38 -23.58
N LEU A 30 8.99 25.09 -23.20
CA LEU A 30 7.75 25.28 -23.99
C LEU A 30 7.97 26.02 -25.31
N ASP A 31 8.99 26.86 -25.38
CA ASP A 31 9.37 27.62 -26.56
C ASP A 31 10.23 26.81 -27.56
N MET A 32 10.51 25.53 -27.24
CA MET A 32 11.35 24.61 -28.01
C MET A 32 12.77 25.14 -28.31
N LYS A 33 13.23 26.15 -27.56
CA LYS A 33 14.62 26.61 -27.63
C LYS A 33 15.48 25.74 -26.73
N ILE A 34 15.98 24.65 -27.30
CA ILE A 34 16.83 23.69 -26.61
C ILE A 34 18.28 24.18 -26.75
N ASP A 35 18.89 24.57 -25.63
CA ASP A 35 20.33 24.81 -25.58
C ASP A 35 21.07 23.45 -25.53
N PRO A 36 21.98 23.15 -26.48
CA PRO A 36 22.72 21.89 -26.52
C PRO A 36 23.56 21.62 -25.26
N GLU A 37 23.96 22.67 -24.53
CA GLU A 37 24.76 22.58 -23.30
C GLU A 37 23.91 22.24 -22.06
N THR A 38 22.57 22.24 -22.18
CA THR A 38 21.70 21.90 -21.06
C THR A 38 21.78 20.40 -20.76
N VAL A 39 22.40 20.06 -19.63
CA VAL A 39 22.43 18.70 -19.11
C VAL A 39 21.09 18.39 -18.44
N TYR A 40 20.49 17.24 -18.76
CA TYR A 40 19.27 16.76 -18.13
C TYR A 40 19.55 15.59 -17.18
N THR A 41 18.77 15.53 -16.12
CA THR A 41 18.77 14.40 -15.17
C THR A 41 18.16 13.16 -15.83
N ASN A 42 18.56 11.95 -15.40
CA ASN A 42 18.03 10.70 -15.96
C ASN A 42 16.48 10.65 -15.81
N PRO A 43 15.71 10.47 -16.90
CA PRO A 43 14.25 10.41 -16.83
C PRO A 43 13.71 9.08 -16.28
N LEU A 44 14.51 8.01 -16.28
CA LEU A 44 14.04 6.68 -15.87
C LEU A 44 13.57 6.65 -14.41
N PRO A 45 14.33 7.19 -13.42
CA PRO A 45 13.87 7.22 -12.04
C PRO A 45 12.61 8.07 -11.84
N HIS A 46 12.43 9.17 -12.60
CA HIS A 46 11.22 10.00 -12.50
C HIS A 46 9.96 9.21 -12.87
N VAL A 47 10.01 8.46 -13.98
CA VAL A 47 8.85 7.66 -14.44
C VAL A 47 8.58 6.50 -13.48
N LEU A 48 9.61 5.81 -13.01
CA LEU A 48 9.46 4.69 -12.07
C LEU A 48 8.89 5.13 -10.71
N ILE A 49 9.23 6.32 -10.23
CA ILE A 49 8.66 6.86 -8.99
C ILE A 49 7.24 7.36 -9.20
N LEU A 50 6.92 7.98 -10.34
CA LEU A 50 5.55 8.40 -10.63
C LEU A 50 4.58 7.20 -10.63
N THR A 51 4.99 6.07 -11.21
CA THR A 51 4.18 4.84 -11.17
C THR A 51 4.09 4.26 -9.76
N ALA A 52 5.20 4.25 -9.01
CA ALA A 52 5.22 3.77 -7.64
C ALA A 52 4.32 4.59 -6.69
N ILE A 53 4.21 5.90 -6.89
CA ILE A 53 3.31 6.77 -6.11
C ILE A 53 1.85 6.36 -6.32
N VAL A 54 1.42 6.17 -7.57
CA VAL A 54 0.04 5.80 -7.89
C VAL A 54 -0.31 4.42 -7.30
N VAL A 55 0.60 3.45 -7.45
CA VAL A 55 0.44 2.12 -6.85
C VAL A 55 0.39 2.23 -5.32
N GLY A 56 1.22 3.06 -4.71
CA GLY A 56 1.27 3.22 -3.27
C GLY A 56 0.01 3.84 -2.66
N ILE A 57 -0.60 4.81 -3.34
CA ILE A 57 -1.89 5.38 -2.94
C ILE A 57 -3.00 4.34 -3.10
N ALA A 58 -2.99 3.56 -4.19
CA ALA A 58 -4.00 2.52 -4.43
C ALA A 58 -3.97 1.44 -3.34
N THR A 59 -2.78 0.93 -2.98
CA THR A 59 -2.65 -0.09 -1.93
C THR A 59 -3.00 0.45 -0.54
N THR A 60 -2.62 1.69 -0.23
CA THR A 60 -3.02 2.33 1.03
C THR A 60 -4.53 2.51 1.12
N SER A 61 -5.18 2.91 0.04
CA SER A 61 -6.64 3.06 -0.02
C SER A 61 -7.35 1.72 0.17
N LEU A 62 -6.86 0.66 -0.49
CA LEU A 62 -7.38 -0.69 -0.32
C LEU A 62 -7.19 -1.18 1.12
N GLY A 63 -6.01 -0.98 1.70
CA GLY A 63 -5.73 -1.34 3.10
C GLY A 63 -6.66 -0.63 4.08
N LEU A 64 -6.91 0.67 3.88
CA LEU A 64 -7.85 1.41 4.71
C LEU A 64 -9.29 0.91 4.54
N ALA A 65 -9.71 0.62 3.31
CA ALA A 65 -11.02 0.04 3.05
C ALA A 65 -11.21 -1.31 3.77
N LEU A 66 -10.18 -2.17 3.77
CA LEU A 66 -10.20 -3.42 4.51
C LEU A 66 -10.28 -3.20 6.02
N ILE A 67 -9.51 -2.27 6.58
CA ILE A 67 -9.57 -1.94 8.01
C ILE A 67 -10.97 -1.47 8.41
N VAL A 68 -11.61 -0.62 7.61
CA VAL A 68 -12.99 -0.18 7.85
C VAL A 68 -13.96 -1.37 7.82
N ARG A 69 -13.83 -2.27 6.83
CA ARG A 69 -14.68 -3.46 6.74
C ARG A 69 -14.51 -4.42 7.92
N ILE A 70 -13.28 -4.61 8.39
CA ILE A 70 -13.00 -5.43 9.57
C ILE A 70 -13.70 -4.81 10.80
N ARG A 71 -13.58 -3.50 10.98
CA ARG A 71 -14.24 -2.81 12.10
C ARG A 71 -15.76 -2.89 12.02
N GLU A 72 -16.35 -2.80 10.83
CA GLU A 72 -17.80 -2.92 10.64
C GLU A 72 -18.34 -4.31 10.99
N GLU A 73 -17.55 -5.37 10.76
CA GLU A 73 -17.96 -6.77 11.01
C GLU A 73 -17.70 -7.19 12.47
N TYR A 74 -16.53 -6.89 13.02
CA TYR A 74 -16.09 -7.41 14.32
C TYR A 74 -16.18 -6.38 15.47
N ASP A 75 -16.52 -5.11 15.17
CA ASP A 75 -16.48 -3.97 16.10
C ASP A 75 -15.12 -3.78 16.83
N THR A 76 -14.06 -4.36 16.28
CA THR A 76 -12.67 -4.18 16.71
C THR A 76 -11.74 -4.26 15.51
N ILE A 77 -10.51 -3.77 15.70
CA ILE A 77 -9.42 -3.89 14.73
C ILE A 77 -8.20 -4.61 15.32
N GLU A 78 -8.27 -4.99 16.60
CA GLU A 78 -7.19 -5.70 17.29
C GLU A 78 -7.22 -7.19 16.92
N GLU A 79 -6.07 -7.72 16.49
CA GLU A 79 -5.96 -9.06 15.92
C GLU A 79 -6.33 -10.17 16.91
N ASP A 80 -5.90 -10.02 18.16
CA ASP A 80 -6.16 -10.99 19.23
C ASP A 80 -7.64 -11.09 19.59
N GLU A 81 -8.35 -9.97 19.57
CA GLU A 81 -9.81 -9.93 19.78
C GLU A 81 -10.55 -10.60 18.62
N ILE A 82 -10.17 -10.31 17.38
CA ILE A 82 -10.78 -10.92 16.17
C ILE A 82 -10.63 -12.44 16.21
N LEU A 83 -9.43 -12.95 16.53
CA LEU A 83 -9.16 -14.38 16.61
C LEU A 83 -9.99 -15.07 17.71
N ALA A 84 -10.21 -14.40 18.84
CA ALA A 84 -11.07 -14.92 19.91
C ALA A 84 -12.53 -15.04 19.46
N ILE A 85 -13.06 -13.99 18.81
CA ILE A 85 -14.43 -13.97 18.27
C ILE A 85 -14.64 -15.09 17.25
N GLU A 86 -13.71 -15.26 16.31
CA GLU A 86 -13.78 -16.33 15.31
C GLU A 86 -13.75 -17.73 15.95
N THR A 87 -12.86 -17.93 16.93
CA THR A 87 -12.76 -19.21 17.65
C THR A 87 -14.06 -19.54 18.39
N GLU A 88 -14.69 -18.55 19.02
CA GLU A 88 -15.99 -18.72 19.68
C GLU A 88 -17.12 -19.01 18.70
N LEU A 89 -17.17 -18.31 17.56
CA LEU A 89 -18.14 -18.54 16.48
C LEU A 89 -18.05 -19.98 15.96
N VAL A 90 -16.84 -20.45 15.64
CA VAL A 90 -16.59 -21.82 15.18
C VAL A 90 -17.00 -22.84 16.24
N ARG A 91 -16.71 -22.58 17.51
CA ARG A 91 -17.10 -23.48 18.60
C ARG A 91 -18.63 -23.56 18.76
N LYS A 92 -19.34 -22.43 18.65
CA LYS A 92 -20.80 -22.38 18.67
C LYS A 92 -21.39 -23.14 17.48
N GLU A 93 -20.89 -22.91 16.27
CA GLU A 93 -21.35 -23.64 15.07
C GLU A 93 -21.18 -25.15 15.24
N ASN A 94 -20.03 -25.62 15.72
CA ASN A 94 -19.78 -27.05 15.93
C ASN A 94 -20.71 -27.67 16.99
N GLN A 95 -21.06 -26.93 18.05
CA GLN A 95 -22.03 -27.38 19.05
C GLN A 95 -23.42 -27.51 18.44
N THR A 96 -23.88 -26.48 17.72
CA THR A 96 -25.20 -26.49 17.05
C THR A 96 -25.31 -27.60 16.00
N HIS A 97 -24.28 -27.79 15.17
CA HIS A 97 -24.26 -28.82 14.14
C HIS A 97 -24.11 -30.23 14.75
N GLY A 98 -23.28 -30.39 15.79
CA GLY A 98 -23.14 -31.65 16.52
C GLY A 98 -24.44 -32.10 17.20
N GLU A 99 -25.19 -31.15 17.78
CA GLU A 99 -26.52 -31.42 18.35
C GLU A 99 -27.54 -31.79 17.25
N SER A 100 -27.47 -31.16 16.08
CA SER A 100 -28.37 -31.43 14.94
C SER A 100 -28.15 -32.80 14.26
N MET A 101 -26.95 -33.37 14.36
CA MET A 101 -26.62 -34.70 13.82
C MET A 101 -27.05 -35.86 14.73
N GLY A 102 -27.77 -35.56 15.81
CA GLY A 102 -28.31 -36.55 16.74
C GLY A 102 -27.20 -37.12 17.60
N GLY A 103 -27.01 -36.53 18.78
CA GLY A 103 -26.07 -36.97 19.82
C GLY A 103 -26.31 -38.42 20.27
N ARG A 104 -25.86 -39.38 19.45
CA ARG A 104 -25.77 -40.80 19.74
C ARG A 104 -24.31 -41.21 19.58
N ALA A 105 -23.54 -40.93 20.61
CA ALA A 105 -22.41 -41.74 21.02
C ALA A 105 -22.57 -42.00 22.52
#